data_AF-A0A2M7AB07-F1
#
_entry.id   AF-A0A2M7AB07-F1
#
_cell.length_a   1.000
_cell.length_b   1.000
_cell.length_c   1.000
_cell.angle_alpha   90.00
_cell.angle_beta   90.00
_cell.angle_gamma   90.00
#
_symmetry.space_group_name_H-M   'P 1'
#
loop_
_entity.id
_entity.type
_entity.pdbx_description
1 polymer ?
#
loop_
_entity_poly.entity_id
_entity_poly.type
_entity_poly.pdbx_seq_one_letter_code
_entity_poly.pdbx_strand_id
1 'polypeptide(L)'
;MKVAELRCLLSLLLLMSGCARGPGGGVIPPTAVNRLIVRATFDAPVDDRLYYFVALDDDDTSADGPLPLRRPAPNGWGTGSFTTFVQYHLGQYQVFQHVVNPDDSVTDTPINQPFTFTLPAGDNQLIFTLDMDNYWADDVDFLDINFITTDEIITDSGLNIDKTYDGLGPTGNDYITIPVKANATFQNNDALSREFAGDVAIPAIDITDWRIEIERG
;
A
#
# COMPACT_ATOMS: atom_id res chain seq x y z
N MET A 1 -3.25 -36.27 73.00
CA MET A 1 -4.60 -35.67 73.11
C MET A 1 -4.65 -34.50 72.13
N LYS A 2 -5.50 -34.60 71.08
CA LYS A 2 -5.97 -33.55 70.13
C LYS A 2 -4.89 -32.80 69.31
N VAL A 3 -4.66 -33.10 68.02
CA VAL A 3 -5.45 -32.76 66.79
C VAL A 3 -5.59 -31.25 66.58
N ALA A 4 -5.00 -30.71 65.50
CA ALA A 4 -5.67 -29.93 64.43
C ALA A 4 -4.61 -29.19 63.58
N GLU A 5 -4.33 -29.59 62.33
CA GLU A 5 -5.06 -29.35 61.06
C GLU A 5 -4.26 -28.35 60.20
N LEU A 6 -3.60 -28.94 59.20
CA LEU A 6 -2.91 -28.34 58.07
C LEU A 6 -3.97 -27.97 57.02
N ARG A 7 -4.18 -26.68 56.74
CA ARG A 7 -4.78 -26.15 55.49
C ARG A 7 -4.88 -24.61 55.56
N CYS A 8 -4.11 -23.89 54.75
CA CYS A 8 -4.59 -22.62 54.20
C CYS A 8 -3.93 -22.32 52.85
N LEU A 9 -4.65 -22.72 51.80
CA LEU A 9 -4.74 -22.15 50.45
C LEU A 9 -3.54 -21.42 49.85
N LEU A 10 -2.90 -22.13 48.92
CA LEU A 10 -2.55 -21.71 47.57
C LEU A 10 -3.43 -20.56 47.04
N SER A 11 -2.85 -19.38 46.78
CA SER A 11 -3.32 -18.38 45.79
C SER A 11 -2.40 -17.15 45.79
N LEU A 12 -1.33 -17.16 44.99
CA LEU A 12 -0.68 -15.92 44.54
C LEU A 12 -0.28 -16.08 43.07
N LEU A 13 -1.32 -16.19 42.24
CA LEU A 13 -1.25 -16.11 40.78
C LEU A 13 -1.48 -14.65 40.36
N LEU A 14 -0.63 -14.17 39.46
CA LEU A 14 -0.78 -13.03 38.55
C LEU A 14 -1.09 -11.65 39.14
N LEU A 15 -0.03 -10.88 39.33
CA LEU A 15 -0.06 -9.41 39.16
C LEU A 15 0.97 -9.02 38.10
N MET A 16 0.74 -9.49 36.88
CA MET A 16 1.18 -8.80 35.66
C MET A 16 -0.10 -8.27 35.00
N SER A 17 -0.71 -7.27 35.63
CA SER A 17 -1.72 -6.44 35.00
C SER A 17 -1.03 -5.63 33.91
N GLY A 18 -0.98 -6.22 32.73
CA GLY A 18 -0.71 -5.48 31.51
C GLY A 18 -1.80 -4.41 31.35
N CYS A 19 -1.39 -3.15 31.27
CA CYS A 19 -2.13 -2.19 30.49
C CYS A 19 -1.95 -2.59 29.01
N ALA A 20 -2.61 -3.66 28.58
CA ALA A 20 -2.95 -3.79 27.18
C ALA A 20 -3.85 -2.59 26.88
N ARG A 21 -3.34 -1.64 26.10
CA ARG A 21 -4.17 -0.64 25.44
C ARG A 21 -5.14 -1.42 24.55
N GLY A 22 -6.31 -1.74 25.09
CA GLY A 22 -7.42 -2.25 24.29
C GLY A 22 -7.72 -1.25 23.17
N PRO A 23 -8.30 -1.70 22.04
CA PRO A 23 -8.67 -0.78 20.98
C PRO A 23 -9.63 0.23 21.60
N GLY A 24 -9.17 1.47 21.75
CA GLY A 24 -10.02 2.56 22.19
C GLY A 24 -11.19 2.59 21.21
N GLY A 25 -12.41 2.52 21.75
CA GLY A 25 -13.63 2.56 20.96
C GLY A 25 -13.54 3.70 19.96
N GLY A 26 -13.43 3.32 18.69
CA GLY A 26 -13.28 4.27 17.61
C GLY A 26 -14.49 5.19 17.59
N VAL A 27 -14.24 6.46 17.29
CA VAL A 27 -15.18 7.18 16.42
C VAL A 27 -15.47 6.21 15.28
N ILE A 28 -16.72 5.77 15.12
CA ILE A 28 -17.11 5.04 13.91
C ILE A 28 -16.69 5.99 12.79
N PRO A 29 -15.67 5.64 11.97
CA PRO A 29 -15.31 6.50 10.85
C PRO A 29 -16.61 6.73 10.05
N PRO A 30 -16.81 7.90 9.42
CA PRO A 30 -17.89 7.98 8.44
C PRO A 30 -17.79 6.73 7.56
N THR A 31 -18.89 5.99 7.44
CA THR A 31 -18.91 4.79 6.60
C THR A 31 -18.48 5.25 5.21
N ALA A 32 -17.28 4.88 4.77
CA ALA A 32 -16.83 5.16 3.42
C ALA A 32 -17.88 4.59 2.46
N VAL A 33 -18.52 5.48 1.70
CA VAL A 33 -19.62 5.14 0.78
C VAL A 33 -19.01 4.72 -0.55
N ASN A 34 -18.06 5.51 -1.03
CA ASN A 34 -17.31 5.24 -2.25
C ASN A 34 -15.92 4.70 -1.90
N ARG A 35 -15.57 3.52 -2.42
CA ARG A 35 -14.36 2.79 -2.03
C ARG A 35 -13.57 2.32 -3.22
N LEU A 36 -12.25 2.47 -3.08
CA LEU A 36 -11.26 1.80 -3.90
C LEU A 36 -10.63 0.68 -3.06
N ILE A 37 -10.91 -0.57 -3.39
CA ILE A 37 -10.34 -1.73 -2.71
C ILE A 37 -9.20 -2.27 -3.58
N VAL A 38 -8.02 -2.41 -2.99
CA VAL A 38 -6.81 -2.79 -3.70
C VAL A 38 -6.22 -4.06 -3.08
N ARG A 39 -5.82 -4.98 -3.95
CA ARG A 39 -5.04 -6.17 -3.62
C ARG A 39 -3.86 -6.29 -4.58
N ALA A 40 -2.67 -6.45 -4.04
CA ALA A 40 -1.47 -6.88 -4.76
C ALA A 40 -0.96 -8.19 -4.17
N THR A 41 -0.48 -9.10 -5.01
CA THR A 41 0.07 -10.40 -4.64
C THR A 41 1.49 -10.53 -5.17
N PHE A 42 2.40 -11.06 -4.36
CA PHE A 42 3.82 -11.18 -4.66
C PHE A 42 4.28 -12.65 -4.74
N ASP A 43 5.42 -12.92 -5.38
CA ASP A 43 5.95 -14.29 -5.54
C ASP A 43 6.48 -14.89 -4.22
N ALA A 44 6.73 -14.05 -3.22
CA ALA A 44 7.05 -14.48 -1.85
C ALA A 44 6.30 -13.65 -0.79
N PRO A 45 6.28 -14.10 0.48
CA PRO A 45 5.74 -13.30 1.57
C PRO A 45 6.27 -11.87 1.57
N VAL A 46 5.39 -10.92 1.89
CA VAL A 46 5.77 -9.51 2.02
C VAL A 46 6.86 -9.37 3.07
N ASP A 47 7.95 -8.68 2.72
CA ASP A 47 9.06 -8.38 3.61
C ASP A 47 8.97 -6.92 4.07
N ASP A 48 8.69 -6.72 5.37
CA ASP A 48 8.51 -5.40 5.98
C ASP A 48 9.69 -4.44 5.78
N ARG A 49 10.86 -4.94 5.38
CA ARG A 49 12.06 -4.12 5.14
C ARG A 49 12.09 -3.50 3.73
N LEU A 50 11.30 -4.01 2.79
CA LEU A 50 11.24 -3.53 1.41
C LEU A 50 10.17 -2.44 1.28
N TYR A 51 10.08 -1.84 0.10
CA TYR A 51 9.15 -0.75 -0.17
C TYR A 51 8.11 -1.17 -1.19
N TYR A 52 6.86 -0.90 -0.86
CA TYR A 52 5.71 -1.23 -1.71
C TYR A 52 4.85 0.01 -1.85
N PHE A 53 4.56 0.39 -3.08
CA PHE A 53 3.80 1.57 -3.43
C PHE A 53 2.63 1.20 -4.34
N VAL A 54 1.48 1.84 -4.11
CA VAL A 54 0.39 1.91 -5.09
C VAL A 54 0.19 3.37 -5.41
N ALA A 55 0.64 3.79 -6.59
CA ALA A 55 0.57 5.16 -7.05
C ALA A 55 -0.70 5.38 -7.87
N LEU A 56 -1.36 6.50 -7.63
CA LEU A 56 -2.70 6.83 -8.12
C LEU A 56 -2.66 8.23 -8.71
N ASP A 57 -3.03 8.32 -9.98
CA ASP A 57 -3.17 9.58 -10.70
C ASP A 57 -4.63 9.82 -11.07
N ASP A 58 -5.07 11.06 -10.91
CA ASP A 58 -6.46 11.51 -10.99
C ASP A 58 -6.66 12.71 -11.93
N ASP A 59 -5.67 13.02 -12.76
CA ASP A 59 -5.72 14.17 -13.66
C ASP A 59 -6.47 13.92 -14.99
N ASP A 60 -7.11 12.75 -15.12
CA ASP A 60 -7.82 12.23 -16.30
C ASP A 60 -6.96 12.20 -17.59
N THR A 61 -5.63 12.26 -17.47
CA THR A 61 -4.67 12.22 -18.57
C THR A 61 -3.89 10.91 -18.58
N SER A 62 -4.36 9.95 -19.39
CA SER A 62 -3.78 8.61 -19.45
C SER A 62 -2.42 8.50 -20.16
N ALA A 63 -1.60 9.55 -20.26
CA ALA A 63 -0.44 9.60 -21.18
C ALA A 63 0.94 9.64 -20.52
N ASP A 64 1.03 9.92 -19.22
CA ASP A 64 2.29 10.09 -18.49
C ASP A 64 2.41 9.15 -17.30
N GLY A 65 1.28 8.85 -16.64
CA GLY A 65 1.03 7.76 -15.70
C GLY A 65 1.95 7.70 -14.47
N PRO A 66 1.61 6.90 -13.45
CA PRO A 66 2.57 6.59 -12.41
C PRO A 66 3.59 5.56 -12.93
N LEU A 67 4.88 5.89 -12.87
CA LEU A 67 5.97 5.06 -13.38
C LEU A 67 7.06 4.83 -12.32
N PRO A 68 7.75 3.68 -12.32
CA PRO A 68 8.86 3.44 -11.41
C PRO A 68 10.12 4.22 -11.80
N LEU A 69 10.96 4.52 -10.81
CA LEU A 69 12.27 5.11 -10.99
C LEU A 69 13.41 4.08 -10.85
N ARG A 70 14.00 3.73 -11.99
CA ARG A 70 15.21 2.89 -12.04
C ARG A 70 16.45 3.55 -11.43
N ARG A 71 16.54 4.88 -11.52
CA ARG A 71 17.70 5.67 -11.07
C ARG A 71 17.35 6.54 -9.86
N PRO A 72 18.34 6.94 -9.05
CA PRO A 72 18.13 7.87 -7.95
C PRO A 72 17.50 9.19 -8.40
N ALA A 73 16.52 9.68 -7.64
CA ALA A 73 15.83 10.96 -7.85
C ALA A 73 15.24 11.44 -6.51
N PRO A 74 14.68 12.66 -6.40
CA PRO A 74 14.29 13.25 -5.13
C PRO A 74 13.41 12.38 -4.20
N ASN A 75 12.39 11.68 -4.71
CA ASN A 75 11.59 10.74 -3.90
C ASN A 75 12.19 9.31 -3.86
N GLY A 76 13.05 8.99 -4.83
CA GLY A 76 13.77 7.73 -4.91
C GLY A 76 12.95 6.50 -5.32
N TRP A 77 11.72 6.62 -5.84
CA TRP A 77 10.94 5.44 -6.23
C TRP A 77 10.00 5.60 -7.42
N GLY A 78 9.38 6.77 -7.62
CA GLY A 78 8.33 6.98 -8.62
C GLY A 78 8.48 8.27 -9.41
N THR A 79 8.01 8.28 -10.65
CA THR A 79 8.02 9.40 -11.60
C THR A 79 6.75 9.36 -12.45
N GLY A 80 6.62 10.31 -13.37
CA GLY A 80 5.42 10.47 -14.19
C GLY A 80 4.38 11.28 -13.42
N SER A 81 3.11 11.12 -13.75
CA SER A 81 2.01 11.81 -13.08
C SER A 81 1.37 10.91 -12.03
N PHE A 82 1.20 11.44 -10.82
CA PHE A 82 0.38 10.89 -9.74
C PHE A 82 0.25 11.92 -8.63
N THR A 83 -0.87 11.90 -7.91
CA THR A 83 -1.15 12.88 -6.83
C THR A 83 -1.26 12.21 -5.47
N THR A 84 -1.53 10.90 -5.45
CA THR A 84 -1.75 10.14 -4.23
C THR A 84 -1.03 8.81 -4.34
N PHE A 85 -0.46 8.33 -3.23
CA PHE A 85 0.04 6.95 -3.18
C PHE A 85 -0.15 6.34 -1.80
N VAL A 86 -0.25 5.02 -1.78
CA VAL A 86 -0.20 4.21 -0.57
C VAL A 86 1.16 3.55 -0.48
N GLN A 87 1.85 3.72 0.64
CA GLN A 87 3.08 3.02 0.96
C GLN A 87 2.81 1.93 2.01
N TYR A 88 3.40 0.76 1.81
CA TYR A 88 3.66 -0.20 2.88
C TYR A 88 5.18 -0.31 3.12
N HIS A 89 5.61 -0.04 4.35
CA HIS A 89 7.00 -0.17 4.77
C HIS A 89 7.07 -0.30 6.30
N LEU A 90 8.01 -1.10 6.82
CA LEU A 90 8.22 -1.35 8.25
C LEU A 90 6.96 -1.79 9.02
N GLY A 91 6.13 -2.62 8.38
CA GLY A 91 4.91 -3.14 8.98
C GLY A 91 3.76 -2.13 9.05
N GLN A 92 3.82 -1.05 8.28
CA GLN A 92 2.86 0.06 8.35
C GLN A 92 2.36 0.45 6.97
N TYR A 93 1.05 0.67 6.87
CA TYR A 93 0.45 1.39 5.75
C TYR A 93 0.38 2.89 6.05
N GLN A 94 0.65 3.69 5.03
CA GLN A 94 0.47 5.14 5.06
C GLN A 94 0.05 5.63 3.68
N VAL A 95 -0.94 6.52 3.64
CA VAL A 95 -1.34 7.26 2.43
C VAL A 95 -0.64 8.61 2.44
N PHE A 96 -0.13 9.01 1.28
CA PHE A 96 0.58 10.25 1.05
C PHE A 96 -0.06 11.03 -0.09
N GLN A 97 -0.03 12.36 0.04
CA GLN A 97 -0.19 13.28 -1.07
C GLN A 97 1.18 13.54 -1.69
N HIS A 98 1.28 13.39 -3.01
CA HIS A 98 2.46 13.71 -3.79
C HIS A 98 2.29 15.07 -4.47
N VAL A 99 3.31 15.91 -4.39
CA VAL A 99 3.36 17.21 -5.07
C VAL A 99 4.72 17.40 -5.72
N VAL A 100 4.72 17.65 -7.02
CA VAL A 100 5.88 18.18 -7.75
C VAL A 100 5.81 19.71 -7.72
N ASN A 101 6.79 20.35 -7.09
CA ASN A 101 6.87 21.80 -6.98
C ASN A 101 7.38 22.42 -8.29
N PRO A 102 7.18 23.74 -8.52
CA PRO A 102 7.66 24.42 -9.72
C PRO A 102 9.18 24.42 -9.94
N ASP A 103 9.96 24.04 -8.92
CA ASP A 103 11.42 23.89 -8.98
C ASP A 103 11.87 22.42 -9.15
N ASP A 104 10.95 21.55 -9.57
CA ASP A 104 11.10 20.09 -9.72
C ASP A 104 11.44 19.35 -8.41
N SER A 105 11.37 20.02 -7.26
CA SER A 105 11.44 19.33 -5.97
C SER A 105 10.15 18.57 -5.71
N VAL A 106 10.27 17.41 -5.07
CA VAL A 106 9.13 16.57 -4.69
C VAL A 106 8.82 16.75 -3.21
N THR A 107 7.54 16.84 -2.88
CA THR A 107 7.05 16.81 -1.50
C THR A 107 6.00 15.71 -1.34
N ASP A 108 6.30 14.73 -0.48
CA ASP A 108 5.37 13.68 -0.10
C ASP A 108 4.86 13.94 1.32
N THR A 109 3.57 14.27 1.45
CA THR A 109 2.96 14.63 2.74
C THR A 109 2.08 13.49 3.24
N PRO A 110 2.34 12.91 4.44
CA PRO A 110 1.48 11.86 4.98
C PRO A 110 0.09 12.43 5.31
N ILE A 111 -0.96 11.79 4.80
CA ILE A 111 -2.35 12.19 5.05
C ILE A 111 -2.91 11.39 6.22
N ASN A 112 -3.08 10.08 6.03
CA ASN A 112 -3.73 9.14 6.95
C ASN A 112 -3.34 7.69 6.59
N GLN A 113 -3.82 6.72 7.35
CA GLN A 113 -3.80 5.31 6.93
C GLN A 113 -4.97 5.01 5.97
N PRO A 114 -4.92 3.91 5.19
CA PRO A 114 -6.09 3.45 4.44
C PRO A 114 -7.30 3.26 5.36
N PHE A 115 -8.51 3.47 4.83
CA PHE A 115 -9.78 3.35 5.55
C PHE A 115 -9.89 1.99 6.26
N THR A 116 -9.54 0.91 5.55
CA THR A 116 -9.30 -0.42 6.12
C THR A 116 -8.08 -1.04 5.47
N PHE A 117 -7.38 -1.92 6.19
CA PHE A 117 -6.25 -2.68 5.67
C PHE A 117 -6.06 -3.99 6.44
N THR A 118 -5.37 -4.94 5.81
CA THR A 118 -4.90 -6.17 6.46
C THR A 118 -3.38 -6.17 6.46
N LEU A 119 -2.76 -6.36 7.62
CA LEU A 119 -1.30 -6.55 7.66
C LEU A 119 -0.95 -7.92 7.05
N PRO A 120 0.07 -8.02 6.19
CA PRO A 120 0.46 -9.27 5.55
C PRO A 120 0.70 -10.42 6.53
N ALA A 121 1.33 -10.16 7.69
CA ALA A 121 1.53 -11.14 8.76
C ALA A 121 2.15 -12.48 8.28
N GLY A 122 3.07 -12.42 7.31
CA GLY A 122 3.71 -13.59 6.70
C GLY A 122 3.01 -14.11 5.43
N ASP A 123 1.94 -13.46 5.00
CA ASP A 123 1.27 -13.67 3.70
C ASP A 123 2.00 -12.91 2.58
N ASN A 124 1.66 -13.22 1.33
CA ASN A 124 2.22 -12.61 0.13
C ASN A 124 1.31 -11.53 -0.48
N GLN A 125 0.43 -10.92 0.33
CA GLN A 125 -0.54 -9.95 -0.15
C GLN A 125 -0.53 -8.64 0.62
N LEU A 126 -0.65 -7.54 -0.11
CA LEU A 126 -1.07 -6.25 0.43
C LEU A 126 -2.54 -6.04 0.10
N ILE A 127 -3.35 -5.72 1.10
CA ILE A 127 -4.79 -5.51 0.95
C ILE A 127 -5.19 -4.26 1.73
N PHE A 128 -5.77 -3.28 1.04
CA PHE A 128 -6.28 -2.07 1.67
C PHE A 128 -7.48 -1.50 0.93
N THR A 129 -8.13 -0.53 1.58
CA THR A 129 -9.27 0.20 1.05
C THR A 129 -9.07 1.67 1.30
N LEU A 130 -9.28 2.49 0.26
CA LEU A 130 -9.35 3.94 0.37
C LEU A 130 -10.82 4.38 0.35
N ASP A 131 -11.12 5.40 1.16
CA ASP A 131 -12.37 6.16 1.08
C ASP A 131 -12.19 7.23 0.00
N MET A 132 -12.79 7.00 -1.17
CA MET A 132 -12.56 7.83 -2.36
C MET A 132 -12.91 9.30 -2.11
N ASP A 133 -13.92 9.55 -1.29
CA ASP A 133 -14.45 10.89 -1.00
C ASP A 133 -13.45 11.76 -0.21
N ASN A 134 -12.39 11.17 0.36
CA ASN A 134 -11.33 11.89 1.07
C ASN A 134 -10.17 12.30 0.17
N TYR A 135 -10.05 11.73 -1.03
CA TYR A 135 -8.85 11.87 -1.87
C TYR A 135 -9.15 12.51 -3.22
N TRP A 136 -10.32 12.24 -3.80
CA TRP A 136 -10.66 12.67 -5.14
C TRP A 136 -11.94 13.48 -5.17
N ALA A 137 -11.96 14.48 -6.05
CA ALA A 137 -13.17 15.24 -6.31
C ALA A 137 -14.18 14.41 -7.11
N ASP A 138 -15.46 14.77 -7.00
CA ASP A 138 -16.57 14.06 -7.66
C ASP A 138 -16.51 14.09 -9.18
N ASP A 139 -15.64 14.90 -9.79
CA ASP A 139 -15.45 15.03 -11.23
C ASP A 139 -14.45 14.02 -11.82
N VAL A 140 -13.52 13.45 -11.05
CA VAL A 140 -12.55 12.44 -11.51
C VAL A 140 -13.24 11.23 -12.17
N ASP A 141 -13.03 11.02 -13.47
CA ASP A 141 -13.67 9.95 -14.24
C ASP A 141 -12.83 8.66 -14.26
N PHE A 142 -11.50 8.81 -14.28
CA PHE A 142 -10.54 7.73 -14.35
C PHE A 142 -9.45 7.85 -13.30
N LEU A 143 -8.85 6.71 -12.94
CA LEU A 143 -7.59 6.67 -12.24
C LEU A 143 -6.57 5.90 -13.05
N ASP A 144 -5.36 6.45 -13.19
CA ASP A 144 -4.19 5.71 -13.63
C ASP A 144 -3.44 5.15 -12.42
N ILE A 145 -3.13 3.86 -12.46
CA ILE A 145 -2.64 3.11 -11.31
C ILE A 145 -1.45 2.25 -11.69
N ASN A 146 -0.40 2.32 -10.87
CA ASN A 146 0.72 1.41 -10.92
C ASN A 146 1.04 0.86 -9.52
N PHE A 147 1.42 -0.40 -9.47
CA PHE A 147 1.99 -1.04 -8.29
C PHE A 147 3.50 -1.01 -8.46
N ILE A 148 4.22 -0.32 -7.58
CA ILE A 148 5.66 -0.15 -7.71
C ILE A 148 6.32 -0.68 -6.45
N THR A 149 7.26 -1.60 -6.60
CA THR A 149 8.01 -2.18 -5.48
C THR A 149 9.50 -1.98 -5.69
N THR A 150 10.26 -1.86 -4.61
CA THR A 150 11.72 -1.75 -4.69
C THR A 150 12.38 -2.20 -3.40
N ASP A 151 13.63 -2.63 -3.50
CA ASP A 151 14.44 -3.04 -2.36
C ASP A 151 15.05 -1.86 -1.60
N GLU A 152 15.20 -0.70 -2.26
CA GLU A 152 15.85 0.46 -1.66
C GLU A 152 15.33 1.81 -2.19
N ILE A 153 15.38 2.82 -1.30
CA ILE A 153 15.12 4.22 -1.66
C ILE A 153 16.44 4.96 -1.68
N ILE A 154 16.80 5.46 -2.88
CA ILE A 154 18.02 6.24 -3.08
C ILE A 154 17.64 7.59 -3.66
N THR A 155 17.92 8.65 -2.88
CA THR A 155 17.54 10.03 -3.22
C THR A 155 18.68 10.90 -3.70
N ASP A 156 19.93 10.44 -3.54
CA ASP A 156 21.11 11.13 -4.08
C ASP A 156 21.22 10.92 -5.59
N SER A 157 20.75 11.92 -6.36
CA SER A 157 20.78 11.92 -7.83
C SER A 157 22.19 11.95 -8.42
N GLY A 158 23.23 12.17 -7.62
CA GLY A 158 24.63 12.08 -8.05
C GLY A 158 25.14 10.65 -8.22
N LEU A 159 24.42 9.65 -7.67
CA LEU A 159 24.82 8.25 -7.75
C LEU A 159 24.41 7.62 -9.09
N ASN A 160 25.39 7.05 -9.80
CA ASN A 160 25.16 6.30 -11.04
C ASN A 160 24.97 4.81 -10.75
N ILE A 161 23.88 4.49 -10.06
CA ILE A 161 23.49 3.11 -9.72
C ILE A 161 22.06 2.87 -10.19
N ASP A 162 21.78 1.63 -10.57
CA ASP A 162 20.43 1.17 -10.89
C ASP A 162 19.89 0.42 -9.68
N LYS A 163 18.61 0.63 -9.36
CA LYS A 163 17.89 -0.09 -8.32
C LYS A 163 17.14 -1.28 -8.88
N THR A 164 16.86 -2.26 -8.03
CA THR A 164 15.91 -3.32 -8.35
C THR A 164 14.51 -2.81 -8.06
N TYR A 165 13.62 -2.94 -9.01
CA TYR A 165 12.22 -2.61 -8.82
C TYR A 165 11.36 -3.57 -9.60
N ASP A 166 10.10 -3.62 -9.23
CA ASP A 166 9.05 -4.14 -10.07
C ASP A 166 7.96 -3.09 -10.30
N GLY A 167 7.19 -3.29 -11.35
CA GLY A 167 6.07 -2.44 -11.73
C GLY A 167 5.08 -3.23 -12.58
N LEU A 168 3.96 -2.63 -12.96
CA LEU A 168 3.10 -3.28 -13.94
C LEU A 168 3.78 -3.36 -15.33
N GLY A 169 3.51 -4.46 -16.02
CA GLY A 169 3.93 -4.76 -17.38
C GLY A 169 5.34 -5.33 -17.49
N PRO A 170 5.75 -5.80 -18.69
CA PRO A 170 6.99 -6.56 -18.88
C PRO A 170 8.31 -5.83 -18.54
N THR A 171 8.23 -4.53 -18.24
CA THR A 171 9.40 -3.70 -17.86
C THR A 171 9.15 -2.88 -16.59
N GLY A 172 8.00 -3.09 -15.94
CA GLY A 172 7.48 -2.28 -14.84
C GLY A 172 6.97 -0.88 -15.21
N ASN A 173 7.07 -0.48 -16.48
CA ASN A 173 6.70 0.86 -16.95
C ASN A 173 5.30 0.95 -17.56
N ASP A 174 4.44 -0.05 -17.35
CA ASP A 174 3.02 0.03 -17.69
C ASP A 174 2.23 0.53 -16.46
N TYR A 175 1.00 0.98 -16.70
CA TYR A 175 0.00 1.30 -15.69
C TYR A 175 -1.38 0.94 -16.26
N ILE A 176 -2.38 0.91 -15.40
CA ILE A 176 -3.77 0.67 -15.80
C ILE A 176 -4.62 1.92 -15.60
N THR A 177 -5.44 2.23 -16.60
CA THR A 177 -6.48 3.25 -16.49
C THR A 177 -7.81 2.57 -16.15
N ILE A 178 -8.43 2.94 -15.03
CA ILE A 178 -9.71 2.37 -14.61
C ILE A 178 -10.80 3.46 -14.48
N PRO A 179 -12.01 3.24 -15.00
CA PRO A 179 -13.13 4.14 -14.71
C PRO A 179 -13.60 3.96 -13.27
N VAL A 180 -13.89 5.07 -12.59
CA VAL A 180 -14.21 5.06 -11.15
C VAL A 180 -15.65 5.46 -10.80
N LYS A 181 -16.48 5.77 -11.80
CA LYS A 181 -17.87 6.22 -11.59
C LYS A 181 -18.88 5.11 -11.29
N ALA A 182 -18.52 3.84 -11.48
CA ALA A 182 -19.44 2.73 -11.33
C ALA A 182 -18.78 1.52 -10.64
N ASN A 183 -19.61 0.69 -10.03
CA ASN A 183 -19.16 -0.57 -9.44
C ASN A 183 -18.48 -1.44 -10.50
N ALA A 184 -17.22 -1.79 -10.25
CA ALA A 184 -16.43 -2.55 -11.19
C ALA A 184 -15.33 -3.33 -10.47
N THR A 185 -14.84 -4.38 -11.12
CA THR A 185 -13.64 -5.12 -10.73
C THR A 185 -12.69 -5.14 -11.92
N PHE A 186 -11.45 -4.74 -11.66
CA PHE A 186 -10.33 -4.84 -12.59
C PHE A 186 -9.32 -5.79 -11.98
N GLN A 187 -8.73 -6.67 -12.79
CA GLN A 187 -7.83 -7.68 -12.28
C GLN A 187 -6.82 -8.09 -13.34
N ASN A 188 -5.69 -8.60 -12.89
CA ASN A 188 -4.56 -9.01 -13.72
C ASN A 188 -4.96 -9.94 -14.87
N ASN A 189 -5.88 -10.88 -14.63
CA ASN A 189 -6.33 -11.82 -15.65
C ASN A 189 -7.02 -11.16 -16.85
N ASP A 190 -7.57 -9.97 -16.68
CA ASP A 190 -8.28 -9.22 -17.73
C ASP A 190 -7.41 -8.10 -18.34
N ALA A 191 -6.17 -7.93 -17.84
CA ALA A 191 -5.25 -6.90 -18.27
C ALA A 191 -4.62 -7.19 -19.65
N LEU A 192 -4.25 -6.12 -20.37
CA LEU A 192 -3.54 -6.24 -21.65
C LEU A 192 -2.12 -6.79 -21.46
N SER A 193 -1.41 -6.24 -20.48
CA SER A 193 -0.15 -6.76 -19.95
C SER A 193 -0.49 -7.45 -18.63
N ARG A 194 -0.32 -8.76 -18.58
CA ARG A 194 -0.55 -9.55 -17.37
C ARG A 194 0.76 -9.71 -16.61
N GLU A 195 0.70 -9.55 -15.30
CA GLU A 195 1.77 -9.84 -14.34
C GLU A 195 1.93 -11.35 -14.12
N PHE A 196 3.18 -11.79 -14.02
CA PHE A 196 3.54 -13.17 -13.72
C PHE A 196 4.84 -13.19 -12.92
N ALA A 197 5.01 -14.20 -12.08
CA ALA A 197 6.27 -14.41 -11.38
C ALA A 197 7.47 -14.55 -12.33
N GLY A 198 8.61 -14.01 -11.89
CA GLY A 198 9.96 -14.32 -12.36
C GLY A 198 10.58 -13.29 -13.30
N ASP A 199 9.98 -12.12 -13.48
CA ASP A 199 10.59 -11.00 -14.21
C ASP A 199 11.48 -10.10 -13.32
N VAL A 200 11.33 -10.20 -11.99
CA VAL A 200 12.22 -9.60 -11.01
C VAL A 200 12.93 -10.66 -10.16
N ALA A 201 14.23 -10.48 -9.93
CA ALA A 201 15.06 -11.47 -9.25
C ALA A 201 14.82 -11.59 -7.73
N ILE A 202 14.11 -10.63 -7.13
CA ILE A 202 13.78 -10.59 -5.70
C ILE A 202 12.30 -10.96 -5.55
N PRO A 203 11.97 -12.21 -5.14
CA PRO A 203 10.58 -12.69 -5.15
C PRO A 203 9.60 -11.90 -4.26
N ALA A 204 10.11 -11.24 -3.21
CA ALA A 204 9.26 -10.48 -2.28
C ALA A 204 8.80 -9.12 -2.82
N ILE A 205 9.36 -8.66 -3.95
CA ILE A 205 8.91 -7.45 -4.66
C ILE A 205 8.33 -7.77 -6.04
N ASP A 206 8.51 -8.98 -6.53
CA ASP A 206 7.95 -9.50 -7.78
C ASP A 206 6.42 -9.62 -7.66
N ILE A 207 5.70 -8.82 -8.45
CA ILE A 207 4.25 -8.72 -8.52
C ILE A 207 3.73 -9.83 -9.43
N THR A 208 2.84 -10.66 -8.89
CA THR A 208 2.32 -11.84 -9.61
C THR A 208 0.83 -11.76 -9.92
N ASP A 209 0.10 -10.95 -9.16
CA ASP A 209 -1.33 -10.73 -9.36
C ASP A 209 -1.76 -9.42 -8.71
N TRP A 210 -2.82 -8.83 -9.24
CA TRP A 210 -3.43 -7.63 -8.71
C TRP A 210 -4.94 -7.63 -8.97
N ARG A 211 -5.68 -6.97 -8.08
CA ARG A 211 -7.11 -6.77 -8.19
C ARG A 211 -7.51 -5.43 -7.58
N ILE A 212 -8.34 -4.70 -8.30
CA ILE A 212 -8.90 -3.43 -7.89
C ILE A 212 -10.41 -3.50 -8.00
N GLU A 213 -11.12 -3.06 -6.97
CA GLU A 213 -12.58 -2.95 -6.96
C GLU A 213 -13.00 -1.52 -6.66
N ILE A 214 -14.00 -1.08 -7.41
CA ILE A 214 -14.72 0.15 -7.16
C ILE A 214 -16.07 -0.22 -6.53
N GLU A 215 -16.35 0.31 -5.35
CA GLU A 215 -17.68 0.31 -4.74
C GLU A 215 -18.20 1.75 -4.68
N ARG A 216 -19.41 1.98 -5.18
CA ARG A 216 -20.17 3.23 -5.18
C ARG A 216 -21.48 2.98 -4.45
N GLY A 217 -21.85 3.88 -3.53
CA GLY A 217 -23.08 3.79 -2.73
C GLY A 217 -24.19 4.73 -3.15
#